data_AF-A0A938GLJ9-F1
#
_entry.id   AF-A0A938GLJ9-F1
#
_cell.length_a   1.000
_cell.length_b   1.000
_cell.length_c   1.000
_cell.angle_alpha   90.00
_cell.angle_beta   90.00
_cell.angle_gamma   90.00
#
_symmetry.space_group_name_H-M   'P 1'
#
loop_
_entity.id
_entity.type
_entity.pdbx_description
1 polymer ?
#
loop_
_entity_poly.entity_id
_entity_poly.type
_entity_poly.pdbx_seq_one_letter_code
_entity_poly.pdbx_strand_id
1 'polypeptide(L)'
;MPTEIIVPRLGWSMEEGAFVAWLKRDGDPVAAGDLLFSIEGDKAVQEIESIDAGILRIAPNAPKPGESIRVGQLLGHLHAPNESPSRRTEPAGSVTPSKPAAPKTPKDTPAKPSTSAAGAAPVVPAAPAAATGTRARVAISPRALRAAAELGIDWTAVRGAGRSGRIREKDIRAAANTGVAGRRLDTASPSISQTHEGQPKAVFFGEILMRLTAPHHDRFVQTRSFDVRYTGAEANAAVSLVNFGLDASVVAAVPDHELGQACLNYLQQFGVNTDHVARCGSRLATFYLEVGAPPRPSKVIYDRAGSAFSELKPGQLDWERILAGRQWLHWTGTAPALGPGLPQVVAEACSAARRLGVKVSCDLNFRSKLWNPETARRVMTPLMRDVDVLIGNEEHIALVLGVDAGRTAAGSPPAQRCEQIAAALRTQFRFSEVAITLRETNASDNLWQCLLADANGCSLSRSYPVASVDRIGAGDAFAGALIYSLLTGMRGQEAIEFAAAAGCLKHSIHGDFNLVSRDEVLAVVGGDTGARVQR
;
A
#
# COMPACT_ATOMS: atom_id res chain seq x y z
N MET A 1 -17.82 -13.35 47.16
CA MET A 1 -17.06 -14.35 46.39
C MET A 1 -15.80 -13.67 45.91
N PRO A 2 -14.62 -14.32 46.00
CA PRO A 2 -13.38 -13.74 45.52
C PRO A 2 -13.48 -13.44 44.01
N THR A 3 -12.97 -12.29 43.58
CA THR A 3 -12.91 -11.95 42.15
C THR A 3 -11.75 -12.72 41.53
N GLU A 4 -12.01 -13.47 40.47
CA GLU A 4 -11.00 -14.25 39.76
C GLU A 4 -10.12 -13.34 38.90
N ILE A 5 -8.80 -13.50 39.02
CA ILE A 5 -7.82 -12.89 38.11
C ILE A 5 -7.51 -13.93 37.04
N ILE A 6 -8.03 -13.71 35.84
CA ILE A 6 -7.80 -14.57 34.68
C ILE A 6 -6.96 -13.85 33.62
N VAL A 7 -6.27 -14.62 32.78
CA VAL A 7 -5.56 -14.09 31.61
C VAL A 7 -6.55 -13.43 30.65
N PRO A 8 -6.48 -12.10 30.44
CA PRO A 8 -7.41 -11.41 29.56
C PRO A 8 -7.09 -11.70 28.09
N ARG A 9 -8.10 -11.59 27.22
CA ARG A 9 -7.91 -11.76 25.78
C ARG A 9 -7.33 -10.48 25.16
N LEU A 10 -6.02 -10.43 24.97
CA LEU A 10 -5.32 -9.30 24.34
C LEU A 10 -5.33 -9.43 22.81
N GLY A 11 -6.52 -9.32 22.23
CA GLY A 11 -6.72 -9.32 20.77
C GLY A 11 -7.45 -10.54 20.21
N TRP A 12 -7.97 -10.38 19.00
CA TRP A 12 -8.91 -11.32 18.39
C TRP A 12 -8.29 -12.66 17.99
N SER A 13 -6.96 -12.75 17.85
CA SER A 13 -6.24 -13.97 17.47
C SER A 13 -5.39 -14.59 18.60
N MET A 14 -5.37 -13.99 19.79
CA MET A 14 -4.57 -14.51 20.90
C MET A 14 -5.30 -15.67 21.58
N GLU A 15 -4.70 -16.85 21.53
CA GLU A 15 -5.15 -18.04 22.28
C GLU A 15 -4.18 -18.39 23.42
N GLU A 16 -2.88 -18.14 23.21
CA GLU A 16 -1.80 -18.36 24.17
C GLU A 16 -0.87 -17.13 24.22
N GLY A 17 -0.16 -16.93 25.32
CA GLY A 17 0.84 -15.86 25.53
C GLY A 17 1.94 -16.32 26.50
N ALA A 18 2.92 -15.46 26.78
CA ALA A 18 3.97 -15.74 27.77
C ALA A 18 3.82 -14.83 28.99
N PHE A 19 3.86 -15.40 30.20
CA PHE A 19 3.83 -14.64 31.43
C PHE A 19 5.20 -13.99 31.69
N VAL A 20 5.26 -12.67 31.84
CA VAL A 20 6.55 -11.96 32.00
C VAL A 20 6.90 -11.80 33.47
N ALA A 21 6.06 -11.14 34.25
CA ALA A 21 6.30 -10.94 35.68
C ALA A 21 5.05 -10.46 36.43
N TRP A 22 5.02 -10.71 37.75
CA TRP A 22 4.11 -10.03 38.67
C TRP A 22 4.65 -8.66 39.03
N LEU A 23 3.80 -7.64 39.00
CA LEU A 23 4.11 -6.26 39.42
C LEU A 23 3.68 -6.00 40.88
N LYS A 24 2.78 -6.83 41.41
CA LYS A 24 2.33 -6.84 42.82
C LYS A 24 2.60 -8.20 43.46
N ARG A 25 2.85 -8.24 44.77
CA ARG A 25 3.16 -9.47 45.52
C ARG A 25 1.91 -10.10 46.11
N ASP A 26 1.98 -11.40 46.41
CA ASP A 26 0.92 -12.07 47.17
C ASP A 26 0.69 -11.37 48.51
N GLY A 27 -0.57 -11.00 48.79
CA GLY A 27 -1.00 -10.29 49.98
C GLY A 27 -1.02 -8.76 49.84
N ASP A 28 -0.60 -8.19 48.71
CA ASP A 28 -0.61 -6.74 48.52
C ASP A 28 -2.05 -6.20 48.36
N PRO A 29 -2.35 -5.00 48.91
CA PRO A 29 -3.57 -4.29 48.58
C PRO A 29 -3.51 -3.75 47.13
N VAL A 30 -4.60 -3.96 46.41
CA VAL A 30 -4.79 -3.58 45.00
C VAL A 30 -6.01 -2.67 44.92
N ALA A 31 -5.85 -1.50 44.29
CA ALA A 31 -6.97 -0.65 43.89
C ALA A 31 -7.41 -0.94 42.45
N ALA A 32 -8.64 -0.58 42.09
CA ALA A 32 -9.06 -0.57 40.69
C ALA A 32 -8.18 0.41 39.89
N GLY A 33 -7.61 -0.05 38.78
CA GLY A 33 -6.61 0.66 37.96
C GLY A 33 -5.15 0.36 38.30
N ASP A 34 -4.86 -0.40 39.38
CA ASP A 34 -3.49 -0.79 39.70
C ASP A 34 -2.98 -1.88 38.75
N LEU A 35 -1.73 -1.75 38.29
CA LEU A 35 -1.05 -2.77 37.48
C LEU A 35 -0.72 -4.02 38.32
N LEU A 36 -1.11 -5.20 37.82
CA LEU A 36 -0.98 -6.48 38.52
C LEU A 36 0.17 -7.34 38.01
N PHE A 37 0.24 -7.54 36.69
CA PHE A 37 1.23 -8.40 36.03
C PHE A 37 1.37 -8.04 34.55
N SER A 38 2.44 -8.51 33.93
CA SER A 38 2.75 -8.28 32.52
C SER A 38 2.68 -9.57 31.71
N ILE A 39 2.07 -9.51 30.53
CA ILE A 39 2.00 -10.61 29.56
C ILE A 39 2.67 -10.17 28.26
N GLU A 40 3.45 -11.06 27.66
CA GLU A 40 3.95 -10.93 26.31
C GLU A 40 3.04 -11.68 25.33
N GLY A 41 2.41 -10.95 24.42
CA GLY A 41 1.70 -11.52 23.28
C GLY A 41 2.46 -11.29 21.97
N ASP A 42 1.92 -11.79 20.86
CA ASP A 42 2.54 -11.74 19.51
C ASP A 42 2.98 -10.36 19.00
N LYS A 43 2.56 -9.27 19.66
CA LYS A 43 2.76 -7.88 19.19
C LYS A 43 3.48 -6.96 20.16
N ALA A 44 3.35 -7.19 21.46
CA ALA A 44 3.93 -6.35 22.50
C ALA A 44 3.81 -7.02 23.88
N VAL A 45 4.64 -6.56 24.81
CA VAL A 45 4.43 -6.77 26.24
C VAL A 45 3.39 -5.78 26.72
N GLN A 46 2.36 -6.27 27.40
CA GLN A 46 1.27 -5.47 27.92
C GLN A 46 1.12 -5.69 29.43
N GLU A 47 0.95 -4.60 30.16
CA GLU A 47 0.71 -4.59 31.60
C GLU A 47 -0.81 -4.64 31.83
N ILE A 48 -1.25 -5.54 32.71
CA ILE A 48 -2.67 -5.75 33.00
C ILE A 48 -3.03 -5.03 34.29
N GLU A 49 -4.01 -4.14 34.20
CA GLU A 49 -4.59 -3.43 35.34
C GLU A 49 -5.73 -4.21 36.00
N SER A 50 -5.91 -4.00 37.31
CA SER A 50 -7.03 -4.56 38.07
C SER A 50 -8.32 -3.79 37.80
N ILE A 51 -9.42 -4.49 37.56
CA ILE A 51 -10.75 -3.87 37.43
C ILE A 51 -11.37 -3.61 38.80
N ASP A 52 -11.05 -4.47 39.79
CA ASP A 52 -11.63 -4.43 41.12
C ASP A 52 -10.55 -4.18 42.20
N ALA A 53 -10.98 -3.70 43.36
CA ALA A 53 -10.11 -3.49 44.51
C ALA A 53 -10.17 -4.68 45.49
N GLY A 54 -9.04 -5.05 46.10
CA GLY A 54 -8.97 -6.16 47.05
C GLY A 54 -7.54 -6.50 47.49
N ILE A 55 -7.40 -7.62 48.20
CA ILE A 55 -6.10 -8.21 48.56
C ILE A 55 -5.76 -9.28 47.53
N LEU A 56 -4.63 -9.13 46.86
CA LEU A 56 -4.14 -10.07 45.86
C LEU A 56 -3.74 -11.41 46.51
N ARG A 57 -4.32 -12.51 46.03
CA ARG A 57 -3.89 -13.88 46.35
C ARG A 57 -3.51 -14.62 45.09
N ILE A 58 -2.21 -14.84 44.90
CA ILE A 58 -1.66 -15.56 43.75
C ILE A 58 -1.91 -17.06 43.93
N ALA A 59 -2.41 -17.73 42.90
CA ALA A 59 -2.70 -19.16 42.97
C ALA A 59 -1.40 -19.98 43.13
N PRO A 60 -1.38 -21.11 43.87
CA PRO A 60 -0.19 -21.94 44.04
C PRO A 60 0.38 -22.52 42.74
N ASN A 61 -0.45 -22.61 41.71
CA ASN A 61 -0.14 -23.07 40.36
C ASN A 61 -0.03 -21.91 39.36
N ALA A 62 0.16 -20.68 39.83
CA ALA A 62 0.38 -19.54 38.96
C ALA A 62 1.68 -19.71 38.15
N PRO A 63 1.69 -19.29 36.88
CA PRO A 63 2.83 -19.42 35.98
C PRO A 63 4.03 -18.60 36.47
N LYS A 64 5.23 -19.12 36.24
CA LYS A 64 6.48 -18.39 36.49
C LYS A 64 6.85 -17.49 35.30
N PRO A 65 7.68 -16.45 35.50
CA PRO A 65 8.26 -15.68 34.41
C PRO A 65 8.83 -16.58 33.29
N GLY A 66 8.37 -16.38 32.06
CA GLY A 66 8.73 -17.13 30.86
C GLY A 66 7.85 -18.35 30.54
N GLU A 67 6.88 -18.71 31.39
CA GLU A 67 5.96 -19.82 31.12
C GLU A 67 4.79 -19.40 30.21
N SER A 68 4.34 -20.33 29.37
CA SER A 68 3.20 -20.11 28.47
C SER A 68 1.87 -20.18 29.23
N ILE A 69 0.97 -19.26 28.92
CA ILE A 69 -0.34 -19.08 29.54
C ILE A 69 -1.45 -19.03 28.51
N ARG A 70 -2.64 -19.52 28.85
CA ARG A 70 -3.82 -19.52 27.96
C ARG A 70 -4.81 -18.43 28.33
N VAL A 71 -5.49 -17.87 27.33
CA VAL A 71 -6.59 -16.93 27.58
C VAL A 71 -7.67 -17.59 28.44
N GLY A 72 -8.08 -16.93 29.53
CA GLY A 72 -9.01 -17.45 30.52
C GLY A 72 -8.39 -18.34 31.60
N GLN A 73 -7.07 -18.56 31.60
CA GLN A 73 -6.38 -19.27 32.68
C GLN A 73 -6.43 -18.45 33.98
N LEU A 74 -6.79 -19.09 35.09
CA LEU A 74 -6.81 -18.47 36.42
C LEU A 74 -5.39 -18.30 36.97
N LEU A 75 -5.06 -17.07 37.38
CA LEU A 75 -3.77 -16.69 37.95
C LEU A 75 -3.85 -16.42 39.47
N GLY A 76 -5.03 -16.06 39.98
CA GLY A 76 -5.22 -15.72 41.39
C GLY A 76 -6.61 -15.18 41.70
N HIS A 77 -6.78 -14.65 42.90
CA HIS A 77 -8.03 -14.10 43.40
C HIS A 77 -7.81 -12.76 44.10
N LEU A 78 -8.77 -11.84 43.99
CA LEU A 78 -8.88 -10.67 44.85
C LEU A 78 -9.90 -10.94 45.94
N HIS A 79 -9.44 -10.90 47.20
CA HIS A 79 -10.30 -11.02 48.36
C HIS A 79 -10.70 -9.64 48.88
N ALA A 80 -11.94 -9.50 49.33
CA ALA A 80 -12.34 -8.29 50.05
C ALA A 80 -11.47 -8.13 51.32
N PRO A 81 -11.24 -6.89 51.82
CA PRO A 81 -10.30 -6.62 52.92
C PRO A 81 -10.58 -7.29 54.29
N ASN A 82 -11.49 -8.26 54.39
CA ASN A 82 -11.91 -8.89 55.65
C ASN A 82 -12.19 -10.41 55.59
N GLU A 83 -11.57 -11.16 54.67
CA GLU A 83 -11.66 -12.63 54.68
C GLU A 83 -10.27 -13.28 54.84
N SER A 84 -10.11 -14.06 55.92
CA SER A 84 -8.98 -14.96 56.17
C SER A 84 -9.39 -16.43 55.98
N PRO A 85 -8.46 -17.34 55.65
CA PRO A 85 -8.74 -18.47 54.77
C PRO A 85 -9.12 -19.75 55.53
N SER A 86 -10.09 -20.51 55.01
CA SER A 86 -10.31 -21.91 55.42
C SER A 86 -9.47 -22.85 54.56
N ARG A 87 -8.61 -23.65 55.22
CA ARG A 87 -7.73 -24.65 54.61
C ARG A 87 -8.25 -26.07 54.85
N ARG A 88 -8.29 -26.83 53.75
CA ARG A 88 -8.24 -28.31 53.57
C ARG A 88 -9.44 -29.15 53.99
N THR A 89 -9.88 -30.02 53.05
CA THR A 89 -9.52 -31.45 53.04
C THR A 89 -9.73 -32.11 51.66
N GLU A 90 -8.69 -32.80 51.18
CA GLU A 90 -8.80 -34.03 50.33
C GLU A 90 -8.68 -35.26 51.28
N PRO A 91 -8.90 -36.55 50.88
CA PRO A 91 -9.02 -37.13 49.53
C PRO A 91 -10.09 -38.26 49.32
N ALA A 92 -10.11 -38.77 48.08
CA ALA A 92 -10.33 -40.17 47.64
C ALA A 92 -11.73 -40.67 47.23
N GLY A 93 -11.85 -41.00 45.93
CA GLY A 93 -12.24 -42.35 45.50
C GLY A 93 -13.54 -42.55 44.71
N SER A 94 -13.41 -42.72 43.38
CA SER A 94 -14.29 -43.48 42.44
C SER A 94 -15.77 -43.05 42.35
N VAL A 95 -16.41 -42.90 41.19
CA VAL A 95 -16.78 -43.91 40.19
C VAL A 95 -17.35 -43.16 38.96
N THR A 96 -16.97 -43.52 37.74
CA THR A 96 -17.68 -43.17 36.48
C THR A 96 -18.91 -44.08 36.32
N PRO A 97 -20.05 -43.69 35.69
CA PRO A 97 -20.05 -43.57 34.22
C PRO A 97 -21.15 -42.69 33.53
N SER A 98 -20.92 -42.45 32.23
CA SER A 98 -21.89 -42.44 31.10
C SER A 98 -22.83 -41.26 30.79
N LYS A 99 -22.53 -40.62 29.65
CA LYS A 99 -23.36 -40.17 28.50
C LYS A 99 -24.90 -40.39 28.56
N PRO A 100 -25.68 -39.42 28.04
CA PRO A 100 -26.90 -39.73 27.29
C PRO A 100 -26.86 -39.26 25.83
N ALA A 101 -27.44 -40.11 24.96
CA ALA A 101 -27.70 -39.87 23.54
C ALA A 101 -29.09 -39.26 23.30
N ALA A 102 -29.27 -38.78 22.07
CA ALA A 102 -30.44 -38.10 21.50
C ALA A 102 -31.79 -38.87 21.59
N PRO A 103 -32.92 -38.16 21.37
CA PRO A 103 -34.15 -38.75 20.83
C PRO A 103 -34.38 -38.37 19.35
N LYS A 104 -34.92 -39.33 18.59
CA LYS A 104 -35.39 -39.19 17.20
C LYS A 104 -36.85 -38.73 17.13
N THR A 105 -37.19 -38.20 15.96
CA THR A 105 -38.46 -37.72 15.38
C THR A 105 -39.67 -38.67 15.46
N PRO A 106 -40.87 -38.13 15.15
CA PRO A 106 -41.73 -38.75 14.13
C PRO A 106 -41.99 -37.84 12.91
N LYS A 107 -42.14 -38.49 11.76
CA LYS A 107 -42.57 -37.98 10.45
C LYS A 107 -44.04 -37.52 10.48
N ASP A 108 -44.37 -36.51 9.68
CA ASP A 108 -45.32 -36.72 8.57
C ASP A 108 -45.09 -35.73 7.41
N THR A 109 -45.52 -36.15 6.23
CA THR A 109 -44.97 -35.81 4.90
C THR A 109 -45.98 -34.95 4.08
N PRO A 110 -45.83 -34.72 2.76
CA PRO A 110 -45.46 -33.43 2.17
C PRO A 110 -46.57 -32.76 1.33
N ALA A 111 -46.40 -31.47 1.04
CA ALA A 111 -47.04 -30.83 -0.11
C ALA A 111 -45.98 -30.06 -0.93
N LYS A 112 -45.99 -30.30 -2.24
CA LYS A 112 -45.20 -29.69 -3.32
C LYS A 112 -46.21 -29.37 -4.44
N PRO A 113 -45.82 -28.72 -5.55
CA PRO A 113 -45.18 -27.43 -5.78
C PRO A 113 -46.17 -26.43 -6.44
N SER A 114 -45.82 -25.15 -6.53
CA SER A 114 -46.34 -24.29 -7.61
C SER A 114 -45.19 -23.79 -8.48
N THR A 115 -45.41 -23.96 -9.79
CA THR A 115 -44.57 -23.64 -10.93
C THR A 115 -44.99 -22.32 -11.56
N SER A 116 -44.02 -21.53 -12.03
CA SER A 116 -44.05 -20.73 -13.27
C SER A 116 -42.63 -20.16 -13.43
N ALA A 117 -41.78 -20.55 -14.41
CA ALA A 117 -41.85 -20.25 -15.86
C ALA A 117 -42.00 -18.74 -16.13
N ALA A 118 -41.37 -18.08 -17.10
CA ALA A 118 -40.27 -18.31 -18.02
C ALA A 118 -40.10 -16.95 -18.77
N GLY A 119 -38.90 -16.65 -19.26
CA GLY A 119 -38.68 -15.87 -20.49
C GLY A 119 -39.10 -14.39 -20.55
N ALA A 120 -38.12 -13.53 -20.83
CA ALA A 120 -38.04 -12.70 -22.05
C ALA A 120 -37.48 -11.31 -21.76
N ALA A 121 -36.36 -11.01 -22.44
CA ALA A 121 -35.97 -9.66 -22.78
C ALA A 121 -37.07 -8.98 -23.62
N PRO A 122 -37.21 -7.65 -23.51
CA PRO A 122 -37.21 -6.85 -24.73
C PRO A 122 -36.33 -5.60 -24.59
N VAL A 123 -35.44 -5.40 -25.57
CA VAL A 123 -35.55 -4.37 -26.62
C VAL A 123 -35.21 -2.96 -26.13
N VAL A 124 -34.03 -2.54 -26.58
CA VAL A 124 -33.53 -1.16 -26.58
C VAL A 124 -34.48 -0.25 -27.37
N PRO A 125 -34.96 0.88 -26.83
CA PRO A 125 -35.48 1.96 -27.66
C PRO A 125 -34.33 2.82 -28.15
N ALA A 126 -34.24 2.96 -29.46
CA ALA A 126 -33.35 3.88 -30.15
C ALA A 126 -33.66 5.34 -29.75
N ALA A 127 -32.60 6.12 -29.52
CA ALA A 127 -32.67 7.57 -29.38
C ALA A 127 -33.01 8.23 -30.72
N PRO A 128 -33.81 9.32 -30.74
CA PRO A 128 -33.97 10.16 -31.92
C PRO A 128 -32.77 11.11 -32.08
N ALA A 129 -32.36 11.30 -33.33
CA ALA A 129 -31.29 12.21 -33.73
C ALA A 129 -31.85 13.59 -34.14
N ALA A 130 -31.18 14.65 -33.70
CA ALA A 130 -31.09 15.96 -34.35
C ALA A 130 -29.68 16.50 -34.01
N ALA A 131 -28.69 16.42 -34.92
CA ALA A 131 -28.39 17.28 -36.06
C ALA A 131 -27.76 18.64 -35.68
N THR A 132 -26.44 18.76 -35.87
CA THR A 132 -25.77 19.94 -36.48
C THR A 132 -24.34 19.59 -36.96
N GLY A 133 -24.20 19.52 -38.29
CA GLY A 133 -23.07 19.88 -39.16
C GLY A 133 -21.60 19.60 -38.81
N THR A 134 -20.99 18.57 -39.44
CA THR A 134 -19.72 18.69 -40.21
C THR A 134 -19.40 17.39 -40.98
N ARG A 135 -19.08 17.50 -42.29
CA ARG A 135 -18.63 16.46 -43.25
C ARG A 135 -19.42 15.13 -43.29
N ALA A 136 -20.12 14.86 -44.40
CA ALA A 136 -20.81 13.59 -44.67
C ALA A 136 -19.86 12.39 -44.51
N ARG A 137 -20.02 11.61 -43.43
CA ARG A 137 -19.32 10.34 -43.22
C ARG A 137 -19.76 9.36 -44.30
N VAL A 138 -18.89 9.12 -45.28
CA VAL A 138 -19.11 8.08 -46.29
C VAL A 138 -19.18 6.74 -45.58
N ALA A 139 -20.31 6.06 -45.65
CA ALA A 139 -20.50 4.77 -45.01
C ALA A 139 -19.71 3.68 -45.78
N ILE A 140 -18.88 2.92 -45.09
CA ILE A 140 -18.14 1.76 -45.66
C ILE A 140 -18.68 0.45 -45.07
N SER A 141 -18.63 -0.64 -45.84
CA SER A 141 -18.99 -1.97 -45.33
C SER A 141 -17.81 -2.65 -44.60
N PRO A 142 -18.03 -3.48 -43.57
CA PRO A 142 -16.93 -4.19 -42.87
C PRO A 142 -16.08 -5.10 -43.77
N ARG A 143 -16.63 -5.59 -44.88
CA ARG A 143 -15.87 -6.32 -45.91
C ARG A 143 -15.00 -5.40 -46.77
N ALA A 144 -15.51 -4.21 -47.12
CA ALA A 144 -14.73 -3.20 -47.83
C ALA A 144 -13.58 -2.65 -46.98
N LEU A 145 -13.80 -2.44 -45.68
CA LEU A 145 -12.75 -1.98 -44.75
C LEU A 145 -11.61 -3.01 -44.65
N ARG A 146 -11.94 -4.31 -44.58
CA ARG A 146 -10.95 -5.40 -44.62
C ARG A 146 -10.19 -5.44 -45.93
N ALA A 147 -10.88 -5.38 -47.07
CA ALA A 147 -10.23 -5.36 -48.38
C ALA A 147 -9.34 -4.12 -48.59
N ALA A 148 -9.71 -2.97 -48.01
CA ALA A 148 -8.89 -1.76 -48.07
C ALA A 148 -7.61 -1.89 -47.25
N ALA A 149 -7.70 -2.50 -46.06
CA ALA A 149 -6.53 -2.81 -45.24
C ALA A 149 -5.61 -3.85 -45.91
N GLU A 150 -6.18 -4.91 -46.50
CA GLU A 150 -5.43 -5.94 -47.23
C GLU A 150 -4.71 -5.38 -48.46
N LEU A 151 -5.33 -4.45 -49.19
CA LEU A 151 -4.80 -3.89 -50.43
C LEU A 151 -4.02 -2.58 -50.21
N GLY A 152 -3.92 -2.09 -48.96
CA GLY A 152 -3.24 -0.83 -48.64
C GLY A 152 -3.87 0.41 -49.26
N ILE A 153 -5.19 0.40 -49.47
CA ILE A 153 -5.93 1.47 -50.17
C ILE A 153 -6.55 2.42 -49.14
N ASP A 154 -6.29 3.73 -49.32
CA ASP A 154 -7.04 4.76 -48.62
C ASP A 154 -8.48 4.83 -49.15
N TRP A 155 -9.38 4.15 -48.43
CA TRP A 155 -10.79 4.06 -48.79
C TRP A 155 -11.52 5.40 -48.66
N THR A 156 -10.96 6.40 -47.98
CA THR A 156 -11.58 7.73 -47.86
C THR A 156 -11.62 8.48 -49.19
N ALA A 157 -10.75 8.09 -50.13
CA ALA A 157 -10.73 8.60 -51.51
C ALA A 157 -11.58 7.77 -52.49
N VAL A 158 -12.16 6.65 -52.06
CA VAL A 158 -12.92 5.74 -52.94
C VAL A 158 -14.39 6.13 -52.98
N ARG A 159 -14.93 6.36 -54.19
CA ARG A 159 -16.33 6.71 -54.39
C ARG A 159 -17.20 5.44 -54.42
N GLY A 160 -18.09 5.27 -53.43
CA GLY A 160 -18.97 4.11 -53.34
C GLY A 160 -20.06 4.10 -54.43
N ALA A 161 -20.21 2.96 -55.14
CA ALA A 161 -21.16 2.83 -56.24
C ALA A 161 -22.60 2.45 -55.80
N GLY A 162 -22.86 2.36 -54.49
CA GLY A 162 -24.19 2.05 -53.98
C GLY A 162 -25.20 3.19 -54.16
N ARG A 163 -26.51 2.87 -54.28
CA ARG A 163 -27.62 3.84 -54.29
C ARG A 163 -27.63 4.85 -53.12
N SER A 164 -26.91 4.54 -52.03
CA SER A 164 -26.73 5.40 -50.85
C SER A 164 -25.33 6.00 -50.70
N GLY A 165 -24.47 5.92 -51.72
CA GLY A 165 -23.06 6.35 -51.65
C GLY A 165 -22.15 5.46 -50.79
N ARG A 166 -22.65 4.29 -50.35
CA ARG A 166 -21.91 3.35 -49.50
C ARG A 166 -20.81 2.62 -50.27
N ILE A 167 -19.59 2.59 -49.72
CA ILE A 167 -18.44 1.88 -50.29
C ILE A 167 -18.54 0.37 -50.01
N ARG A 168 -18.50 -0.43 -51.08
CA ARG A 168 -18.53 -1.89 -51.07
C ARG A 168 -17.18 -2.47 -51.46
N GLU A 169 -16.97 -3.74 -51.16
CA GLU A 169 -15.70 -4.43 -51.43
C GLU A 169 -15.28 -4.35 -52.91
N LYS A 170 -16.25 -4.43 -53.83
CA LYS A 170 -16.03 -4.29 -55.27
C LYS A 170 -15.45 -2.91 -55.65
N ASP A 171 -15.82 -1.85 -54.93
CA ASP A 171 -15.35 -0.49 -55.21
C ASP A 171 -13.88 -0.34 -54.81
N ILE A 172 -13.47 -0.96 -53.69
CA ILE A 172 -12.06 -0.99 -53.25
C ILE A 172 -11.20 -1.81 -54.21
N ARG A 173 -11.67 -2.99 -54.62
CA ARG A 173 -10.95 -3.84 -55.58
C ARG A 173 -10.87 -3.19 -56.97
N ALA A 174 -11.88 -2.42 -57.38
CA ALA A 174 -11.82 -1.64 -58.61
C ALA A 174 -10.81 -0.48 -58.50
N ALA A 175 -10.77 0.22 -57.36
CA ALA A 175 -9.80 1.29 -57.10
C ALA A 175 -8.35 0.77 -57.12
N ALA A 176 -8.13 -0.48 -56.68
CA ALA A 176 -6.84 -1.17 -56.75
C ALA A 176 -6.33 -1.32 -58.20
N ASN A 177 -7.23 -1.60 -59.13
CA ASN A 177 -6.89 -1.82 -60.54
C ASN A 177 -6.68 -0.52 -61.33
N THR A 178 -7.10 0.64 -60.79
CA THR A 178 -6.98 1.95 -61.46
C THR A 178 -5.77 2.78 -61.03
N GLY A 179 -4.88 2.24 -60.19
CA GLY A 179 -3.58 2.87 -59.90
C GLY A 179 -3.64 4.21 -59.17
N VAL A 180 -4.63 4.42 -58.29
CA VAL A 180 -4.61 5.57 -57.38
C VAL A 180 -3.62 5.27 -56.25
N ALA A 181 -2.36 5.64 -56.47
CA ALA A 181 -1.30 5.53 -55.49
C ALA A 181 -1.57 6.50 -54.31
N GLY A 182 -2.15 5.97 -53.25
CA GLY A 182 -2.28 6.64 -51.96
C GLY A 182 -0.97 6.58 -51.18
N ARG A 183 -0.47 7.75 -50.79
CA ARG A 183 0.64 8.01 -49.85
C ARG A 183 0.61 7.00 -48.69
N ARG A 184 1.74 6.32 -48.41
CA ARG A 184 1.93 5.55 -47.18
C ARG A 184 1.62 6.46 -45.99
N LEU A 185 0.57 6.12 -45.25
CA LEU A 185 0.43 6.58 -43.88
C LEU A 185 1.48 5.79 -43.09
N ASP A 186 2.54 6.47 -42.69
CA ASP A 186 3.44 5.96 -41.67
C ASP A 186 2.59 5.68 -40.43
N THR A 187 2.32 4.40 -40.16
CA THR A 187 1.73 3.95 -38.90
C THR A 187 2.81 3.97 -37.83
N ALA A 188 3.33 5.16 -37.52
CA ALA A 188 3.75 5.44 -36.17
C ALA A 188 2.46 5.62 -35.37
N SER A 189 2.11 4.61 -34.57
CA SER A 189 1.16 4.82 -33.48
C SER A 189 1.61 6.07 -32.73
N PRO A 190 0.73 7.06 -32.47
CA PRO A 190 1.10 8.16 -31.61
C PRO A 190 1.29 7.55 -30.22
N SER A 191 2.54 7.29 -29.82
CA SER A 191 2.83 7.12 -28.41
C SER A 191 2.46 8.46 -27.76
N ILE A 192 1.61 8.42 -26.74
CA ILE A 192 1.38 9.56 -25.85
C ILE A 192 2.58 9.63 -24.90
N SER A 193 3.77 9.63 -25.46
CA SER A 193 5.02 9.87 -24.77
C SER A 193 5.51 11.20 -25.33
N GLN A 194 4.98 12.29 -24.80
CA GLN A 194 5.66 13.56 -24.91
C GLN A 194 6.93 13.44 -24.06
N THR A 195 7.99 12.84 -24.60
CA THR A 195 9.30 12.95 -23.98
C THR A 195 9.70 14.42 -24.07
N HIS A 196 9.57 15.16 -22.97
CA HIS A 196 10.06 16.53 -22.90
C HIS A 196 11.60 16.46 -22.88
N GLU A 197 12.23 16.67 -24.04
CA GLU A 197 13.69 16.75 -24.14
C GLU A 197 14.22 17.78 -23.13
N GLY A 198 15.11 17.33 -22.24
CA GLY A 198 15.75 18.17 -21.24
C GLY A 198 15.14 18.16 -19.83
N GLN A 199 13.99 17.49 -19.60
CA GLN A 199 13.45 17.35 -18.24
C GLN A 199 14.09 16.18 -17.46
N PRO A 200 14.24 16.31 -16.12
CA PRO A 200 14.70 15.21 -15.28
C PRO A 200 13.79 13.98 -15.37
N LYS A 201 14.41 12.80 -15.36
CA LYS A 201 13.78 11.49 -15.46
C LYS A 201 14.12 10.62 -14.28
N ALA A 202 13.12 9.95 -13.72
CA ALA A 202 13.27 9.07 -12.57
C ALA A 202 12.75 7.65 -12.88
N VAL A 203 13.40 6.68 -12.25
CA VAL A 203 13.04 5.26 -12.32
C VAL A 203 12.59 4.79 -10.94
N PHE A 204 11.48 4.06 -10.90
CA PHE A 204 10.85 3.55 -9.70
C PHE A 204 10.79 2.02 -9.76
N PHE A 205 11.52 1.34 -8.89
CA PHE A 205 11.64 -0.13 -8.92
C PHE A 205 10.88 -0.79 -7.78
N GLY A 206 9.80 -1.51 -8.10
CA GLY A 206 8.93 -2.12 -7.08
C GLY A 206 7.84 -3.01 -7.63
N GLU A 207 7.13 -3.68 -6.71
CA GLU A 207 5.99 -4.52 -7.07
C GLU A 207 4.75 -3.67 -7.36
N ILE A 208 4.00 -4.06 -8.40
CA ILE A 208 2.66 -3.53 -8.65
C ILE A 208 1.63 -4.61 -8.27
N LEU A 209 0.61 -4.20 -7.53
CA LEU A 209 -0.44 -5.06 -6.98
C LEU A 209 -1.81 -4.60 -7.45
N MET A 210 -2.74 -5.54 -7.56
CA MET A 210 -4.16 -5.26 -7.67
C MET A 210 -4.78 -5.07 -6.28
N ARG A 211 -5.34 -3.89 -6.02
CA ARG A 211 -6.14 -3.58 -4.84
C ARG A 211 -7.61 -3.90 -5.11
N LEU A 212 -8.18 -4.76 -4.27
CA LEU A 212 -9.59 -5.15 -4.29
C LEU A 212 -10.30 -4.57 -3.06
N THR A 213 -10.99 -3.45 -3.22
CA THR A 213 -11.61 -2.72 -2.09
C THR A 213 -13.08 -3.08 -1.96
N ALA A 214 -13.53 -3.45 -0.76
CA ALA A 214 -14.95 -3.61 -0.47
C ALA A 214 -15.63 -2.21 -0.48
N PRO A 215 -16.69 -2.00 -1.28
CA PRO A 215 -17.34 -0.70 -1.40
C PRO A 215 -18.11 -0.33 -0.13
N HIS A 216 -18.46 0.96 0.02
CA HIS A 216 -19.38 1.46 1.06
C HIS A 216 -19.02 1.14 2.52
N HIS A 217 -17.73 0.90 2.82
CA HIS A 217 -17.26 0.40 4.12
C HIS A 217 -17.80 -1.00 4.49
N ASP A 218 -18.29 -1.77 3.51
CA ASP A 218 -18.71 -3.15 3.69
C ASP A 218 -17.58 -4.01 4.25
N ARG A 219 -17.96 -5.02 5.04
CA ARG A 219 -17.04 -6.08 5.48
C ARG A 219 -16.85 -7.11 4.37
N PHE A 220 -15.72 -7.80 4.34
CA PHE A 220 -15.41 -8.92 3.44
C PHE A 220 -16.50 -10.01 3.48
N VAL A 221 -17.08 -10.26 4.66
CA VAL A 221 -18.16 -11.26 4.83
C VAL A 221 -19.51 -10.79 4.26
N GLN A 222 -19.69 -9.48 4.10
CA GLN A 222 -20.91 -8.86 3.59
C GLN A 222 -20.83 -8.58 2.09
N THR A 223 -19.66 -8.15 1.62
CA THR A 223 -19.48 -7.65 0.26
C THR A 223 -19.70 -8.73 -0.80
N ARG A 224 -20.15 -8.29 -1.98
CA ARG A 224 -20.43 -9.13 -3.15
C ARG A 224 -19.68 -8.67 -4.41
N SER A 225 -18.87 -7.62 -4.28
CA SER A 225 -18.14 -6.97 -5.36
C SER A 225 -16.92 -6.26 -4.78
N PHE A 226 -15.89 -6.07 -5.62
CA PHE A 226 -14.71 -5.29 -5.23
C PHE A 226 -14.44 -4.19 -6.26
N ASP A 227 -14.11 -3.01 -5.76
CA ASP A 227 -13.53 -1.94 -6.57
C ASP A 227 -12.07 -2.30 -6.88
N VAL A 228 -11.76 -2.45 -8.17
CA VAL A 228 -10.44 -2.85 -8.66
C VAL A 228 -9.61 -1.60 -8.95
N ARG A 229 -8.41 -1.55 -8.37
CA ARG A 229 -7.37 -0.56 -8.68
C ARG A 229 -6.01 -1.24 -8.75
N TYR A 230 -5.02 -0.54 -9.31
CA TYR A 230 -3.63 -0.98 -9.30
C TYR A 230 -2.78 0.02 -8.51
N THR A 231 -1.79 -0.48 -7.78
CA THR A 231 -1.00 0.30 -6.82
C THR A 231 0.35 -0.37 -6.59
N GLY A 232 1.29 0.37 -6.01
CA GLY A 232 2.59 -0.12 -5.55
C GLY A 232 3.33 1.08 -4.98
N ALA A 233 4.08 0.94 -3.90
CA ALA A 233 4.67 2.11 -3.23
C ALA A 233 5.49 2.97 -4.20
N GLU A 234 6.32 2.30 -5.00
CA GLU A 234 7.16 2.93 -6.01
C GLU A 234 6.34 3.47 -7.19
N ALA A 235 5.29 2.77 -7.61
CA ALA A 235 4.38 3.24 -8.65
C ALA A 235 3.56 4.47 -8.22
N ASN A 236 3.15 4.53 -6.95
CA ASN A 236 2.41 5.66 -6.37
C ASN A 236 3.30 6.92 -6.33
N ALA A 237 4.58 6.75 -5.97
CA ALA A 237 5.57 7.82 -6.03
C ALA A 237 5.84 8.26 -7.48
N ALA A 238 5.91 7.33 -8.44
CA ALA A 238 6.06 7.64 -9.86
C ALA A 238 4.92 8.50 -10.41
N VAL A 239 3.67 8.14 -10.10
CA VAL A 239 2.48 8.92 -10.52
C VAL A 239 2.52 10.33 -9.93
N SER A 240 2.98 10.50 -8.69
CA SER A 240 3.16 11.83 -8.10
C SER A 240 4.12 12.68 -8.93
N LEU A 241 5.25 12.10 -9.36
CA LEU A 241 6.24 12.78 -10.18
C LEU A 241 5.67 13.22 -11.55
N VAL A 242 4.89 12.35 -12.19
CA VAL A 242 4.24 12.64 -13.47
C VAL A 242 3.21 13.78 -13.32
N ASN A 243 2.43 13.77 -12.24
CA ASN A 243 1.45 14.83 -11.97
C ASN A 243 2.09 16.19 -11.66
N PHE A 244 3.39 16.21 -11.34
CA PHE A 244 4.17 17.44 -11.20
C PHE A 244 4.94 17.83 -12.47
N GLY A 245 4.73 17.09 -13.57
CA GLY A 245 5.24 17.40 -14.89
C GLY A 245 6.65 16.89 -15.16
N LEU A 246 7.11 15.82 -14.50
CA LEU A 246 8.37 15.14 -14.81
C LEU A 246 8.15 13.74 -15.40
N ASP A 247 9.16 13.24 -16.11
CA ASP A 247 9.15 11.89 -16.67
C ASP A 247 9.44 10.83 -15.58
N ALA A 248 8.53 9.88 -15.38
CA ALA A 248 8.73 8.75 -14.50
C ALA A 248 8.52 7.41 -15.22
N SER A 249 9.42 6.46 -14.97
CA SER A 249 9.32 5.08 -15.45
C SER A 249 9.23 4.12 -14.28
N VAL A 250 8.36 3.11 -14.38
CA VAL A 250 8.30 2.01 -13.42
C VAL A 250 9.02 0.79 -13.98
N VAL A 251 9.86 0.18 -13.15
CA VAL A 251 10.49 -1.11 -13.38
C VAL A 251 9.83 -2.09 -12.41
N ALA A 252 9.20 -3.13 -12.95
CA ALA A 252 8.44 -4.12 -12.20
C ALA A 252 8.37 -5.43 -12.99
N ALA A 253 7.56 -6.37 -12.53
CA ALA A 253 7.16 -7.53 -13.31
C ALA A 253 5.68 -7.84 -13.10
N VAL A 254 5.00 -8.17 -14.20
CA VAL A 254 3.58 -8.57 -14.23
C VAL A 254 3.41 -9.81 -15.12
N PRO A 255 2.40 -10.66 -14.88
CA PRO A 255 2.15 -11.84 -15.70
C PRO A 255 1.82 -11.46 -17.15
N ASP A 256 2.20 -12.33 -18.09
CA ASP A 256 1.94 -12.12 -19.52
C ASP A 256 0.53 -12.55 -19.94
N HIS A 257 -0.47 -12.00 -19.27
CA HIS A 257 -1.89 -12.17 -19.58
C HIS A 257 -2.67 -10.90 -19.23
N GLU A 258 -3.99 -10.92 -19.40
CA GLU A 258 -4.85 -9.73 -19.40
C GLU A 258 -4.83 -8.96 -18.08
N LEU A 259 -4.69 -9.62 -16.92
CA LEU A 259 -4.55 -8.89 -15.65
C LEU A 259 -3.25 -8.09 -15.56
N GLY A 260 -2.14 -8.63 -16.10
CA GLY A 260 -0.88 -7.88 -16.21
C GLY A 260 -1.02 -6.72 -17.19
N GLN A 261 -1.68 -6.94 -18.34
CA GLN A 261 -1.96 -5.87 -19.30
C GLN A 261 -2.84 -4.76 -18.71
N ALA A 262 -3.88 -5.11 -17.96
CA ALA A 262 -4.78 -4.15 -17.31
C ALA A 262 -4.04 -3.29 -16.29
N CYS A 263 -3.07 -3.87 -15.57
CA CYS A 263 -2.17 -3.15 -14.68
C CYS A 263 -1.33 -2.10 -15.43
N LEU A 264 -0.75 -2.47 -16.59
CA LEU A 264 0.04 -1.53 -17.40
C LEU A 264 -0.83 -0.40 -17.95
N ASN A 265 -1.99 -0.74 -18.50
CA ASN A 265 -2.94 0.25 -19.03
C ASN A 265 -3.35 1.27 -17.95
N TYR A 266 -3.56 0.80 -16.71
CA TYR A 266 -3.92 1.66 -15.59
C TYR A 266 -2.81 2.65 -15.24
N LEU A 267 -1.54 2.23 -15.23
CA LEU A 267 -0.41 3.14 -14.99
C LEU A 267 -0.23 4.14 -16.14
N GLN A 268 -0.34 3.66 -17.39
CA GLN A 268 -0.22 4.48 -18.59
C GLN A 268 -1.32 5.55 -18.68
N GLN A 269 -2.52 5.29 -18.14
CA GLN A 269 -3.58 6.29 -18.04
C GLN A 269 -3.12 7.56 -17.29
N PHE A 270 -2.19 7.43 -16.34
CA PHE A 270 -1.62 8.55 -15.57
C PHE A 270 -0.27 9.03 -16.12
N GLY A 271 0.13 8.59 -17.32
CA GLY A 271 1.35 9.03 -17.99
C GLY A 271 2.64 8.36 -17.50
N VAL A 272 2.57 7.33 -16.65
CA VAL A 272 3.76 6.58 -16.22
C VAL A 272 4.29 5.71 -17.35
N ASN A 273 5.59 5.80 -17.64
CA ASN A 273 6.25 4.92 -18.59
C ASN A 273 6.39 3.50 -17.99
N THR A 274 5.98 2.49 -18.77
CA THR A 274 5.95 1.08 -18.39
C THR A 274 6.76 0.19 -19.33
N ASP A 275 7.61 0.76 -20.18
CA ASP A 275 8.41 0.05 -21.19
C ASP A 275 9.43 -0.91 -20.56
N HIS A 276 9.73 -0.71 -19.28
CA HIS A 276 10.68 -1.52 -18.51
C HIS A 276 10.00 -2.50 -17.54
N VAL A 277 8.67 -2.70 -17.66
CA VAL A 277 7.97 -3.71 -16.87
C VAL A 277 8.12 -5.07 -17.55
N ALA A 278 8.74 -6.02 -16.86
CA ALA A 278 8.92 -7.38 -17.34
C ALA A 278 7.57 -8.12 -17.43
N ARG A 279 7.39 -8.88 -18.51
CA ARG A 279 6.22 -9.74 -18.76
C ARG A 279 6.62 -11.19 -18.49
N CYS A 280 6.43 -11.65 -17.25
CA CYS A 280 6.90 -12.95 -16.80
C CYS A 280 6.08 -13.47 -15.59
N GLY A 281 6.36 -14.68 -15.13
CA GLY A 281 5.65 -15.30 -14.02
C GLY A 281 4.19 -15.64 -14.35
N SER A 282 3.46 -16.17 -13.37
CA SER A 282 2.12 -16.74 -13.59
C SER A 282 0.98 -15.92 -12.96
N ARG A 283 1.27 -15.00 -12.02
CA ARG A 283 0.23 -14.22 -11.34
C ARG A 283 0.66 -12.81 -10.95
N LEU A 284 -0.33 -11.92 -10.87
CA LEU A 284 -0.20 -10.57 -10.33
C LEU A 284 -0.51 -10.62 -8.83
N ALA A 285 0.30 -9.96 -8.01
CA ALA A 285 0.01 -9.83 -6.59
C ALA A 285 -1.30 -9.08 -6.36
N THR A 286 -2.05 -9.48 -5.33
CA THR A 286 -3.29 -8.79 -4.96
C THR A 286 -3.33 -8.51 -3.47
N PHE A 287 -4.17 -7.55 -3.07
CA PHE A 287 -4.62 -7.46 -1.68
C PHE A 287 -6.07 -6.99 -1.62
N TYR A 288 -6.74 -7.43 -0.57
CA TYR A 288 -8.11 -7.09 -0.26
C TYR A 288 -8.13 -6.03 0.83
N LEU A 289 -8.97 -5.02 0.67
CA LEU A 289 -9.12 -3.92 1.62
C LEU A 289 -10.58 -3.76 2.06
N GLU A 290 -10.81 -3.87 3.38
CA GLU A 290 -11.98 -3.32 4.05
C GLU A 290 -11.64 -1.89 4.50
N VAL A 291 -12.37 -0.90 3.99
CA VAL A 291 -12.22 0.48 4.47
C VAL A 291 -12.86 0.59 5.85
N GLY A 292 -12.07 1.04 6.83
CA GLY A 292 -12.49 1.29 8.20
C GLY A 292 -13.43 2.49 8.31
N ALA A 293 -14.09 2.59 9.45
CA ALA A 293 -14.75 3.81 9.91
C ALA A 293 -14.61 3.82 11.43
N PRO A 294 -14.13 4.91 12.08
CA PRO A 294 -13.92 4.92 13.52
C PRO A 294 -15.13 4.39 14.31
N PRO A 295 -14.93 3.56 15.35
CA PRO A 295 -13.62 3.12 15.89
C PRO A 295 -12.98 1.94 15.15
N ARG A 296 -13.60 1.39 14.09
CA ARG A 296 -13.09 0.23 13.35
C ARG A 296 -11.98 0.64 12.37
N PRO A 297 -10.76 0.09 12.47
CA PRO A 297 -9.69 0.39 11.52
C PRO A 297 -9.95 -0.29 10.17
N SER A 298 -9.28 0.21 9.12
CA SER A 298 -9.19 -0.50 7.85
C SER A 298 -8.43 -1.81 8.01
N LYS A 299 -8.82 -2.85 7.27
CA LYS A 299 -8.19 -4.17 7.31
C LYS A 299 -7.69 -4.59 5.94
N VAL A 300 -6.45 -5.07 5.89
CA VAL A 300 -5.80 -5.55 4.67
C VAL A 300 -5.48 -7.05 4.79
N ILE A 301 -5.87 -7.82 3.77
CA ILE A 301 -5.46 -9.21 3.55
C ILE A 301 -4.61 -9.25 2.28
N TYR A 302 -3.35 -9.64 2.39
CA TYR A 302 -2.45 -9.74 1.24
C TYR A 302 -2.53 -11.14 0.61
N ASP A 303 -2.53 -11.18 -0.71
CA ASP A 303 -2.35 -12.37 -1.54
C ASP A 303 -1.27 -12.08 -2.60
N ARG A 304 -0.03 -11.90 -2.11
CA ARG A 304 1.11 -11.44 -2.92
C ARG A 304 2.22 -12.48 -3.14
N ALA A 305 2.19 -13.61 -2.44
CA ALA A 305 3.20 -14.65 -2.60
C ALA A 305 3.19 -15.23 -4.02
N GLY A 306 4.37 -15.57 -4.55
CA GLY A 306 4.52 -16.16 -5.89
C GLY A 306 4.06 -15.24 -7.02
N SER A 307 4.07 -13.93 -6.81
CA SER A 307 3.84 -12.96 -7.88
C SER A 307 5.00 -12.93 -8.87
N ALA A 308 4.73 -12.48 -10.10
CA ALA A 308 5.75 -12.24 -11.12
C ALA A 308 6.94 -11.43 -10.59
N PHE A 309 6.69 -10.39 -9.79
CA PHE A 309 7.74 -9.57 -9.18
C PHE A 309 8.56 -10.33 -8.14
N SER A 310 7.90 -11.08 -7.25
CA SER A 310 8.57 -11.86 -6.20
C SER A 310 9.53 -12.93 -6.74
N GLU A 311 9.33 -13.35 -8.00
CA GLU A 311 10.10 -14.39 -8.68
C GLU A 311 11.22 -13.82 -9.58
N LEU A 312 11.40 -12.50 -9.62
CA LEU A 312 12.51 -11.88 -10.35
C LEU A 312 13.86 -12.41 -9.87
N LYS A 313 14.76 -12.63 -10.82
CA LYS A 313 16.10 -13.16 -10.59
C LYS A 313 17.17 -12.16 -10.99
N PRO A 314 18.35 -12.20 -10.34
CA PRO A 314 19.53 -11.45 -10.75
C PRO A 314 19.84 -11.64 -12.25
N GLY A 315 20.23 -10.57 -12.92
CA GLY A 315 20.57 -10.57 -14.34
C GLY A 315 19.39 -10.59 -15.32
N GLN A 316 18.14 -10.58 -14.86
CA GLN A 316 16.96 -10.52 -15.75
C GLN A 316 16.65 -9.12 -16.28
N LEU A 317 17.12 -8.08 -15.58
CA LEU A 317 16.85 -6.68 -15.92
C LEU A 317 18.15 -6.01 -16.38
N ASP A 318 18.12 -5.38 -17.56
CA ASP A 318 19.24 -4.62 -18.11
C ASP A 318 19.29 -3.23 -17.47
N TRP A 319 19.87 -3.17 -16.27
CA TRP A 319 19.92 -1.95 -15.46
C TRP A 319 20.71 -0.81 -16.13
N GLU A 320 21.75 -1.11 -16.91
CA GLU A 320 22.50 -0.09 -17.65
C GLU A 320 21.58 0.60 -18.66
N ARG A 321 20.84 -0.19 -19.44
CA ARG A 321 19.89 0.35 -20.42
C ARG A 321 18.69 1.04 -19.76
N ILE A 322 18.20 0.52 -18.64
CA ILE A 322 17.08 1.09 -17.88
C ILE A 322 17.45 2.45 -17.26
N LEU A 323 18.70 2.63 -16.83
CA LEU A 323 19.15 3.82 -16.11
C LEU A 323 19.90 4.84 -16.98
N ALA A 324 20.32 4.49 -18.21
CA ALA A 324 21.03 5.39 -19.12
C ALA A 324 20.33 6.76 -19.35
N GLY A 325 20.94 7.86 -18.92
CA GLY A 325 20.36 9.21 -19.10
C GLY A 325 19.21 9.56 -18.14
N ARG A 326 19.00 8.75 -17.09
CA ARG A 326 18.07 9.03 -15.99
C ARG A 326 18.86 9.69 -14.84
N GLN A 327 18.19 10.44 -13.97
CA GLN A 327 18.84 11.16 -12.87
C GLN A 327 18.58 10.51 -11.51
N TRP A 328 17.52 9.71 -11.41
CA TRP A 328 17.07 9.16 -10.15
C TRP A 328 16.63 7.69 -10.25
N LEU A 329 16.97 6.89 -9.24
CA LEU A 329 16.43 5.57 -8.97
C LEU A 329 15.80 5.57 -7.56
N HIS A 330 14.53 5.21 -7.47
CA HIS A 330 13.83 5.01 -6.20
C HIS A 330 13.37 3.56 -6.04
N TRP A 331 13.51 3.03 -4.84
CA TRP A 331 12.97 1.74 -4.42
C TRP A 331 12.55 1.80 -2.96
N THR A 332 11.76 0.83 -2.49
CA THR A 332 11.43 0.73 -1.07
C THR A 332 11.92 -0.57 -0.45
N GLY A 333 12.06 -0.61 0.88
CA GLY A 333 12.39 -1.82 1.63
C GLY A 333 11.37 -2.95 1.48
N THR A 334 10.22 -2.70 0.84
CA THR A 334 9.31 -3.78 0.42
C THR A 334 9.92 -4.62 -0.70
N ALA A 335 10.60 -4.03 -1.69
CA ALA A 335 11.16 -4.77 -2.82
C ALA A 335 12.09 -5.93 -2.42
N PRO A 336 13.17 -5.73 -1.63
CA PRO A 336 14.06 -6.83 -1.23
C PRO A 336 13.40 -7.83 -0.26
N ALA A 337 12.25 -7.49 0.35
CA ALA A 337 11.55 -8.35 1.31
C ALA A 337 10.67 -9.43 0.65
N LEU A 338 10.41 -9.34 -0.66
CA LEU A 338 9.35 -10.13 -1.30
C LEU A 338 9.79 -11.49 -1.84
N GLY A 339 11.09 -11.67 -2.05
CA GLY A 339 11.59 -12.87 -2.71
C GLY A 339 13.10 -13.02 -2.53
N PRO A 340 13.60 -14.27 -2.55
CA PRO A 340 15.00 -14.55 -2.22
C PRO A 340 16.01 -13.98 -3.23
N GLY A 341 15.60 -13.70 -4.47
CA GLY A 341 16.45 -13.09 -5.50
C GLY A 341 16.42 -11.56 -5.52
N LEU A 342 15.40 -10.95 -4.90
CA LEU A 342 15.18 -9.51 -4.98
C LEU A 342 16.24 -8.67 -4.26
N PRO A 343 16.83 -9.07 -3.11
CA PRO A 343 17.97 -8.35 -2.54
C PRO A 343 19.12 -8.15 -3.53
N GLN A 344 19.44 -9.18 -4.33
CA GLN A 344 20.49 -9.13 -5.33
C GLN A 344 20.07 -8.30 -6.55
N VAL A 345 18.81 -8.38 -6.98
CA VAL A 345 18.29 -7.51 -8.05
C VAL A 345 18.34 -6.03 -7.65
N VAL A 346 18.00 -5.69 -6.41
CA VAL A 346 18.16 -4.33 -5.87
C VAL A 346 19.64 -3.92 -5.84
N ALA A 347 20.54 -4.81 -5.43
CA ALA A 347 21.97 -4.53 -5.44
C ALA A 347 22.52 -4.28 -6.85
N GLU A 348 22.06 -5.02 -7.87
CA GLU A 348 22.40 -4.78 -9.27
C GLU A 348 21.94 -3.39 -9.74
N ALA A 349 20.72 -2.99 -9.38
CA ALA A 349 20.15 -1.68 -9.69
C ALA A 349 20.98 -0.55 -9.07
N CYS A 350 21.29 -0.64 -7.77
CA CYS A 350 22.12 0.34 -7.06
C CYS A 350 23.54 0.41 -7.63
N SER A 351 24.12 -0.74 -7.98
CA SER A 351 25.46 -0.83 -8.59
C SER A 351 25.51 -0.15 -9.95
N ALA A 352 24.50 -0.37 -10.80
CA ALA A 352 24.36 0.30 -12.10
C ALA A 352 24.12 1.81 -11.93
N ALA A 353 23.25 2.20 -11.01
CA ALA A 353 23.00 3.61 -10.68
C ALA A 353 24.31 4.34 -10.32
N ARG A 354 25.13 3.74 -9.46
CA ARG A 354 26.46 4.28 -9.11
C ARG A 354 27.37 4.44 -10.32
N ARG A 355 27.47 3.43 -11.20
CA ARG A 355 28.33 3.51 -12.40
C ARG A 355 27.90 4.63 -13.35
N LEU A 356 26.59 4.88 -13.43
CA LEU A 356 26.00 5.89 -14.30
C LEU A 356 25.85 7.27 -13.63
N GLY A 357 26.20 7.41 -12.36
CA GLY A 357 26.03 8.67 -11.61
C GLY A 357 24.56 9.03 -11.32
N VAL A 358 23.68 8.02 -11.30
CA VAL A 358 22.25 8.17 -10.95
C VAL A 358 22.10 8.22 -9.44
N LYS A 359 21.37 9.22 -8.93
CA LYS A 359 21.09 9.34 -7.49
C LYS A 359 20.11 8.25 -7.05
N VAL A 360 20.34 7.63 -5.90
CA VAL A 360 19.51 6.54 -5.38
C VAL A 360 18.79 6.99 -4.11
N SER A 361 17.47 6.80 -4.07
CA SER A 361 16.69 6.95 -2.84
C SER A 361 16.02 5.65 -2.41
N CYS A 362 15.93 5.45 -1.10
CA CYS A 362 15.23 4.32 -0.50
C CYS A 362 14.25 4.79 0.58
N ASP A 363 12.99 4.40 0.48
CA ASP A 363 12.07 4.41 1.63
C ASP A 363 12.19 3.07 2.38
N LEU A 364 12.56 3.10 3.66
CA LEU A 364 12.70 1.89 4.47
C LEU A 364 11.43 1.03 4.47
N ASN A 365 10.25 1.64 4.44
CA ASN A 365 8.93 1.01 4.26
C ASN A 365 8.81 -0.36 4.92
N PHE A 366 9.24 -0.48 6.19
CA PHE A 366 9.32 -1.76 6.89
C PHE A 366 7.92 -2.35 7.09
N ARG A 367 7.77 -3.63 6.75
CA ARG A 367 6.53 -4.39 6.91
C ARG A 367 6.81 -5.65 7.71
N SER A 368 6.36 -5.68 8.96
CA SER A 368 6.51 -6.83 9.85
C SER A 368 5.89 -8.13 9.31
N LYS A 369 4.87 -8.03 8.42
CA LYS A 369 4.28 -9.18 7.73
C LYS A 369 5.17 -9.80 6.65
N LEU A 370 6.20 -9.10 6.18
CA LEU A 370 7.12 -9.61 5.16
C LEU A 370 8.36 -10.23 5.79
N TRP A 371 8.85 -9.65 6.88
CA TRP A 371 10.08 -10.09 7.55
C TRP A 371 10.21 -9.50 8.95
N ASN A 372 11.05 -10.12 9.77
CA ASN A 372 11.41 -9.62 11.10
C ASN A 372 12.54 -8.56 11.04
N PRO A 373 12.70 -7.72 12.09
CA PRO A 373 13.71 -6.66 12.12
C PRO A 373 15.15 -7.14 11.93
N GLU A 374 15.51 -8.30 12.47
CA GLU A 374 16.87 -8.85 12.33
C GLU A 374 17.21 -9.16 10.88
N THR A 375 16.29 -9.83 10.18
CA THR A 375 16.44 -10.16 8.75
C THR A 375 16.42 -8.91 7.89
N ALA A 376 15.50 -7.98 8.18
CA ALA A 376 15.45 -6.69 7.49
C ALA A 376 16.78 -5.94 7.63
N ARG A 377 17.35 -5.86 8.85
CA ARG A 377 18.64 -5.22 9.09
C ARG A 377 19.78 -5.90 8.32
N ARG A 378 19.87 -7.23 8.41
CA ARG A 378 20.89 -8.01 7.70
C ARG A 378 20.88 -7.76 6.19
N VAL A 379 19.69 -7.62 5.60
CA VAL A 379 19.52 -7.40 4.14
C VAL A 379 19.68 -5.94 3.75
N MET A 380 19.10 -5.01 4.51
CA MET A 380 19.03 -3.59 4.14
C MET A 380 20.33 -2.85 4.41
N THR A 381 21.04 -3.13 5.51
CA THR A 381 22.27 -2.41 5.87
C THR A 381 23.33 -2.41 4.75
N PRO A 382 23.63 -3.54 4.07
CA PRO A 382 24.53 -3.52 2.91
C PRO A 382 24.02 -2.67 1.76
N LEU A 383 22.72 -2.76 1.43
CA LEU A 383 22.09 -2.02 0.32
C LEU A 383 22.12 -0.50 0.57
N MET A 384 21.99 -0.06 1.82
CA MET A 384 22.02 1.36 2.19
C MET A 384 23.35 2.06 1.90
N ARG A 385 24.45 1.31 1.70
CA ARG A 385 25.74 1.92 1.34
C ARG A 385 25.73 2.55 -0.05
N ASP A 386 24.75 2.19 -0.87
CA ASP A 386 24.58 2.68 -2.23
C ASP A 386 23.37 3.60 -2.38
N VAL A 387 22.83 4.08 -1.26
CA VAL A 387 21.69 5.01 -1.20
C VAL A 387 22.19 6.40 -0.81
N ASP A 388 21.74 7.42 -1.53
CA ASP A 388 22.04 8.83 -1.27
C ASP A 388 20.94 9.50 -0.42
N VAL A 389 19.66 9.16 -0.67
CA VAL A 389 18.52 9.76 0.04
C VAL A 389 17.73 8.70 0.79
N LEU A 390 17.73 8.80 2.12
CA LEU A 390 16.93 7.92 2.97
C LEU A 390 15.56 8.55 3.24
N ILE A 391 14.49 7.76 3.12
CA ILE A 391 13.13 8.12 3.54
C ILE A 391 12.68 7.10 4.58
N GLY A 392 12.03 7.57 5.65
CA GLY A 392 11.45 6.66 6.65
C GLY A 392 10.77 7.37 7.80
N ASN A 393 10.65 6.66 8.91
CA ASN A 393 10.24 7.19 10.20
C ASN A 393 11.24 6.72 11.28
N GLU A 394 11.18 7.33 12.47
CA GLU A 394 12.11 7.03 13.56
C GLU A 394 12.12 5.53 13.94
N GLU A 395 10.93 4.92 14.03
CA GLU A 395 10.78 3.50 14.36
C GLU A 395 11.46 2.58 13.33
N HIS A 396 11.23 2.81 12.03
CA HIS A 396 11.80 2.00 10.96
C HIS A 396 13.32 2.16 10.88
N ILE A 397 13.83 3.38 11.11
CA ILE A 397 15.28 3.62 11.17
C ILE A 397 15.90 2.80 12.31
N ALA A 398 15.29 2.81 13.50
CA ALA A 398 15.77 2.03 14.64
C ALA A 398 15.71 0.52 14.36
N LEU A 399 14.59 0.01 13.84
CA LEU A 399 14.40 -1.42 13.55
C LEU A 399 15.36 -1.91 12.46
N VAL A 400 15.37 -1.23 11.31
CA VAL A 400 16.04 -1.69 10.08
C VAL A 400 17.51 -1.31 10.04
N LEU A 401 17.90 -0.13 10.56
CA LEU A 401 19.30 0.34 10.49
C LEU A 401 20.01 0.28 11.84
N GLY A 402 19.30 0.04 12.94
CA GLY A 402 19.92 -0.04 14.26
C GLY A 402 20.43 1.28 14.80
N VAL A 403 19.98 2.39 14.21
CA VAL A 403 20.26 3.73 14.70
C VAL A 403 19.07 4.12 15.57
N ASP A 404 19.27 3.98 16.88
CA ASP A 404 18.33 4.49 17.86
C ASP A 404 18.63 5.97 18.07
N ALA A 405 17.59 6.81 18.06
CA ALA A 405 17.67 8.20 18.48
C ALA A 405 17.77 8.21 20.01
N GLY A 406 18.88 7.68 20.52
CA GLY A 406 18.94 6.91 21.75
C GLY A 406 18.03 7.45 22.83
N ARG A 407 16.93 6.72 23.15
CA ARG A 407 15.92 7.06 24.17
C ARG A 407 15.96 8.54 24.55
N THR A 408 15.70 9.43 23.59
CA THR A 408 15.58 10.85 23.88
C THR A 408 14.62 10.97 25.04
N ALA A 409 14.97 11.71 26.10
CA ALA A 409 14.05 12.02 27.17
C ALA A 409 12.71 12.39 26.52
N ALA A 410 11.65 11.64 26.82
CA ALA A 410 10.34 11.86 26.22
C ALA A 410 10.02 13.36 26.29
N GLY A 411 9.94 14.04 25.14
CA GLY A 411 9.73 15.49 25.07
C GLY A 411 10.78 16.35 24.36
N SER A 412 11.90 15.81 23.84
CA SER A 412 12.81 16.61 22.99
C SER A 412 12.09 17.15 21.73
N PRO A 413 12.40 18.36 21.22
CA PRO A 413 11.81 18.87 19.99
C PRO A 413 12.12 17.98 18.77
N PRO A 414 11.20 17.84 17.80
CA PRO A 414 11.41 17.00 16.60
C PRO A 414 12.68 17.34 15.80
N ALA A 415 13.02 18.62 15.69
CA ALA A 415 14.23 19.08 15.00
C ALA A 415 15.51 18.51 15.62
N GLN A 416 15.60 18.54 16.96
CA GLN A 416 16.76 18.03 17.69
C GLN A 416 16.93 16.52 17.54
N ARG A 417 15.82 15.76 17.61
CA ARG A 417 15.86 14.31 17.40
C ARG A 417 16.35 13.96 16.01
N CYS A 418 15.89 14.67 14.98
CA CYS A 418 16.34 14.39 13.63
C CYS A 418 17.81 14.77 13.40
N GLU A 419 18.31 15.86 13.98
CA GLU A 419 19.75 16.16 13.89
C GLU A 419 20.59 15.02 14.45
N GLN A 420 20.18 14.44 15.58
CA GLN A 420 20.84 13.30 16.21
C GLN A 420 20.75 12.04 15.34
N ILE A 421 19.56 11.70 14.82
CA ILE A 421 19.36 10.56 13.92
C ILE A 421 20.20 10.72 12.66
N ALA A 422 20.15 11.89 12.01
CA ALA A 422 20.88 12.17 10.79
C ALA A 422 22.39 12.12 11.02
N ALA A 423 22.88 12.68 12.13
CA ALA A 423 24.29 12.60 12.52
C ALA A 423 24.72 11.15 12.70
N ALA A 424 23.95 10.35 13.46
CA ALA A 424 24.25 8.95 13.70
C ALA A 424 24.24 8.12 12.40
N LEU A 425 23.25 8.33 11.51
CA LEU A 425 23.19 7.67 10.21
C LEU A 425 24.37 8.01 9.32
N ARG A 426 24.81 9.28 9.31
CA ARG A 426 25.97 9.74 8.52
C ARG A 426 27.30 9.17 9.00
N THR A 427 27.38 8.67 10.23
CA THR A 427 28.58 7.92 10.67
C THR A 427 28.70 6.55 10.00
N GLN A 428 27.59 5.96 9.57
CA GLN A 428 27.53 4.59 9.04
C GLN A 428 27.29 4.54 7.52
N PHE A 429 26.59 5.53 6.98
CA PHE A 429 26.12 5.59 5.61
C PHE A 429 26.44 6.93 4.96
N ARG A 430 26.38 6.98 3.64
CA ARG A 430 26.74 8.17 2.83
C ARG A 430 25.52 9.01 2.43
N PHE A 431 24.48 9.02 3.25
CA PHE A 431 23.25 9.76 2.94
C PHE A 431 23.54 11.25 2.83
N SER A 432 23.29 11.82 1.66
CA SER A 432 23.28 13.27 1.46
C SER A 432 22.03 13.90 2.09
N GLU A 433 20.89 13.21 2.02
CA GLU A 433 19.63 13.66 2.60
C GLU A 433 18.94 12.53 3.40
N VAL A 434 18.36 12.87 4.55
CA VAL A 434 17.54 11.97 5.38
C VAL A 434 16.20 12.64 5.63
N ALA A 435 15.13 12.01 5.16
CA ALA A 435 13.77 12.49 5.28
C ALA A 435 12.96 11.62 6.25
N ILE A 436 12.32 12.25 7.24
CA ILE A 436 11.56 11.58 8.30
C ILE A 436 10.12 12.09 8.27
N THR A 437 9.17 11.17 8.14
CA THR A 437 7.75 11.50 8.33
C THR A 437 7.36 11.33 9.79
N LEU A 438 6.65 12.32 10.33
CA LEU A 438 6.14 12.37 11.70
C LEU A 438 4.61 12.30 11.64
N ARG A 439 4.04 11.26 12.25
CA ARG A 439 2.60 11.08 12.37
C ARG A 439 2.24 11.07 13.84
N GLU A 440 1.46 12.05 14.28
CA GLU A 440 0.87 12.05 15.62
C GLU A 440 -0.62 11.75 15.49
N THR A 441 -1.09 10.78 16.29
CA THR A 441 -2.50 10.43 16.38
C THR A 441 -2.94 10.74 17.80
N ASN A 442 -3.61 11.88 17.99
CA ASN A 442 -4.23 12.25 19.25
C ASN A 442 -5.71 11.85 19.21
N ALA A 443 -6.38 11.81 20.38
CA ALA A 443 -7.77 11.34 20.52
C ALA A 443 -8.79 12.05 19.60
N SER A 444 -8.45 13.23 19.07
CA SER A 444 -9.33 14.06 18.23
C SER A 444 -8.71 14.46 16.88
N ASP A 445 -7.38 14.45 16.74
CA ASP A 445 -6.67 15.04 15.58
C ASP A 445 -5.54 14.14 15.08
N ASN A 446 -5.46 13.96 13.76
CA ASN A 446 -4.30 13.36 13.09
C ASN A 446 -3.43 14.49 12.53
N LEU A 447 -2.18 14.56 12.98
CA LEU A 447 -1.22 15.55 12.51
C LEU A 447 -0.19 14.90 11.59
N TRP A 448 0.16 15.62 10.53
CA TRP A 448 1.15 15.24 9.54
C TRP A 448 2.23 16.32 9.47
N GLN A 449 3.45 15.93 9.82
CA GLN A 449 4.63 16.79 9.74
C GLN A 449 5.79 15.98 9.18
N CYS A 450 6.75 16.63 8.52
CA CYS A 450 7.91 15.96 7.96
C CYS A 450 9.17 16.77 8.23
N LEU A 451 10.30 16.09 8.20
CA LEU A 451 11.61 16.69 8.41
C LEU A 451 12.57 16.24 7.31
N LEU A 452 13.43 17.15 6.85
CA LEU A 452 14.54 16.87 5.95
C LEU A 452 15.86 17.31 6.59
N ALA A 453 16.77 16.37 6.79
CA ALA A 453 18.13 16.64 7.19
C ALA A 453 19.06 16.58 5.97
N ASP A 454 19.81 17.64 5.71
CA ASP A 454 20.82 17.72 4.66
C ASP A 454 22.16 18.25 5.23
N ALA A 455 23.08 18.68 4.36
CA ALA A 455 24.38 19.23 4.77
C ALA A 455 24.26 20.58 5.51
N ASN A 456 23.15 21.29 5.35
CA ASN A 456 22.92 22.61 5.94
C ASN A 456 22.15 22.55 7.28
N GLY A 457 21.70 21.36 7.70
CA GLY A 457 20.99 21.14 8.96
C GLY A 457 19.66 20.42 8.76
N CYS A 458 18.74 20.60 9.71
CA CYS A 458 17.40 20.03 9.67
C CYS A 458 16.34 21.10 9.35
N SER A 459 15.48 20.80 8.39
CA SER A 459 14.30 21.63 8.03
C SER A 459 13.03 20.90 8.41
N LEU A 460 12.10 21.59 9.07
CA LEU A 460 10.86 21.01 9.60
C LEU A 460 9.66 21.64 8.89
N SER A 461 8.78 20.83 8.32
CA SER A 461 7.57 21.35 7.68
C SER A 461 6.60 21.94 8.71
N ARG A 462 5.60 22.68 8.23
CA ARG A 462 4.40 22.94 9.02
C ARG A 462 3.74 21.63 9.46
N SER A 463 2.99 21.69 10.56
CA SER A 463 2.13 20.60 11.01
C SER A 463 0.76 20.75 10.36
N TYR A 464 0.36 19.74 9.59
CA TYR A 464 -0.88 19.74 8.84
C TYR A 464 -1.95 18.90 9.56
N PRO A 465 -3.15 19.45 9.82
CA PRO A 465 -4.27 18.65 10.27
C PRO A 465 -4.79 17.80 9.11
N VAL A 466 -4.99 16.51 9.36
CA VAL A 466 -5.42 15.55 8.35
C VAL A 466 -6.79 14.95 8.68
N ALA A 467 -7.79 15.35 7.91
CA ALA A 467 -9.06 14.63 7.80
C ALA A 467 -8.93 13.58 6.68
N SER A 468 -8.78 12.31 7.06
CA SER A 468 -8.46 11.24 6.10
C SER A 468 -9.70 10.71 5.38
N VAL A 469 -9.75 10.89 4.06
CA VAL A 469 -10.63 10.16 3.14
C VAL A 469 -10.04 8.77 2.85
N ASP A 470 -8.77 8.73 2.42
CA ASP A 470 -7.99 7.49 2.26
C ASP A 470 -6.51 7.76 2.52
N ARG A 471 -5.97 7.12 3.57
CA ARG A 471 -4.58 7.30 4.00
C ARG A 471 -3.57 6.48 3.19
N ILE A 472 -4.02 5.51 2.40
CA ILE A 472 -3.12 4.65 1.62
C ILE A 472 -2.47 5.50 0.53
N GLY A 473 -1.15 5.35 0.35
CA GLY A 473 -0.36 6.11 -0.62
C GLY A 473 0.17 7.46 -0.15
N ALA A 474 -0.21 7.95 1.03
CA ALA A 474 0.25 9.26 1.51
C ALA A 474 1.77 9.35 1.76
N GLY A 475 2.40 8.27 2.24
CA GLY A 475 3.86 8.20 2.36
C GLY A 475 4.55 8.18 0.99
N ASP A 476 3.94 7.50 0.01
CA ASP A 476 4.47 7.42 -1.35
C ASP A 476 4.32 8.77 -2.09
N ALA A 477 3.24 9.49 -1.83
CA ALA A 477 3.02 10.86 -2.31
C ALA A 477 4.09 11.81 -1.76
N PHE A 478 4.43 11.67 -0.48
CA PHE A 478 5.55 12.39 0.13
C PHE A 478 6.89 12.02 -0.53
N ALA A 479 7.17 10.74 -0.72
CA ALA A 479 8.40 10.29 -1.36
C ALA A 479 8.53 10.83 -2.78
N GLY A 480 7.48 10.71 -3.60
CA GLY A 480 7.43 11.25 -4.96
C GLY A 480 7.61 12.78 -4.98
N ALA A 481 6.94 13.50 -4.10
CA ALA A 481 7.08 14.96 -4.01
C ALA A 481 8.47 15.41 -3.53
N LEU A 482 9.10 14.68 -2.60
CA LEU A 482 10.48 14.95 -2.19
C LEU A 482 11.46 14.72 -3.35
N ILE A 483 11.30 13.62 -4.10
CA ILE A 483 12.11 13.34 -5.28
C ILE A 483 11.93 14.46 -6.32
N TYR A 484 10.69 14.90 -6.56
CA TYR A 484 10.39 16.03 -7.44
C TYR A 484 11.16 17.28 -7.00
N SER A 485 10.98 17.68 -5.72
CA SER A 485 11.61 18.87 -5.16
C SER A 485 13.13 18.86 -5.34
N LEU A 486 13.78 17.74 -5.04
CA LEU A 486 15.23 17.60 -5.17
C LEU A 486 15.69 17.59 -6.63
N LEU A 487 14.94 16.96 -7.54
CA LEU A 487 15.23 16.98 -8.98
C LEU A 487 15.07 18.36 -9.60
N THR A 488 14.13 19.18 -9.11
CA THR A 488 13.91 20.55 -9.60
C THR A 488 14.75 21.59 -8.87
N GLY A 489 15.65 21.17 -7.97
CA GLY A 489 16.61 22.06 -7.31
C GLY A 489 16.14 22.71 -6.01
N MET A 490 14.94 22.40 -5.51
CA MET A 490 14.49 22.83 -4.18
C MET A 490 15.36 22.17 -3.11
N ARG A 491 15.59 22.87 -1.99
CA ARG A 491 16.45 22.41 -0.89
C ARG A 491 15.84 22.75 0.47
N GLY A 492 16.33 22.10 1.54
CA GLY A 492 15.97 22.40 2.93
C GLY A 492 14.47 22.60 3.14
N GLN A 493 14.10 23.79 3.62
CA GLN A 493 12.72 24.14 3.97
C GLN A 493 11.76 24.10 2.79
N GLU A 494 12.18 24.54 1.60
CA GLU A 494 11.32 24.54 0.41
C GLU A 494 10.95 23.11 0.00
N ALA A 495 11.95 22.22 -0.04
CA ALA A 495 11.75 20.83 -0.43
C ALA A 495 10.84 20.08 0.56
N ILE A 496 11.08 20.23 1.87
CA ILE A 496 10.29 19.50 2.87
C ILE A 496 8.86 20.03 2.97
N GLU A 497 8.64 21.33 2.78
CA GLU A 497 7.31 21.93 2.83
C GLU A 497 6.45 21.47 1.65
N PHE A 498 7.01 21.44 0.43
CA PHE A 498 6.34 20.91 -0.75
C PHE A 498 5.99 19.42 -0.58
N ALA A 499 6.96 18.61 -0.12
CA ALA A 499 6.75 17.18 0.09
C ALA A 499 5.69 16.90 1.16
N ALA A 500 5.73 17.63 2.28
CA ALA A 500 4.74 17.50 3.36
C ALA A 500 3.34 17.90 2.89
N ALA A 501 3.19 19.01 2.16
CA ALA A 501 1.90 19.44 1.62
C ALA A 501 1.30 18.41 0.66
N ALA A 502 2.10 17.84 -0.26
CA ALA A 502 1.65 16.80 -1.16
C ALA A 502 1.20 15.53 -0.42
N GLY A 503 1.99 15.07 0.57
CA GLY A 503 1.62 13.96 1.44
C GLY A 503 0.34 14.21 2.23
N CYS A 504 0.13 15.45 2.72
CA CYS A 504 -1.10 15.86 3.38
C CYS A 504 -2.30 15.78 2.43
N LEU A 505 -2.22 16.45 1.28
CA LEU A 505 -3.29 16.49 0.28
C LEU A 505 -3.70 15.10 -0.20
N LYS A 506 -2.75 14.16 -0.35
CA LYS A 506 -3.08 12.78 -0.72
C LYS A 506 -4.11 12.12 0.19
N HIS A 507 -4.18 12.49 1.48
CA HIS A 507 -5.15 11.92 2.41
C HIS A 507 -6.60 12.28 2.06
N SER A 508 -6.84 13.34 1.28
CA SER A 508 -8.19 13.77 0.87
C SER A 508 -8.69 13.07 -0.41
N ILE A 509 -7.89 12.20 -1.02
CA ILE A 509 -8.18 11.56 -2.32
C ILE A 509 -8.30 10.04 -2.13
N HIS A 510 -9.41 9.46 -2.61
CA HIS A 510 -9.62 8.02 -2.64
C HIS A 510 -8.59 7.30 -3.53
N GLY A 511 -8.06 6.17 -3.05
CA GLY A 511 -7.08 5.36 -3.78
C GLY A 511 -5.66 5.65 -3.38
N ASP A 512 -4.73 5.02 -4.08
CA ASP A 512 -3.32 5.00 -3.68
C ASP A 512 -2.51 6.10 -4.39
N PHE A 513 -2.86 6.44 -5.63
CA PHE A 513 -2.16 7.47 -6.40
C PHE A 513 -2.46 8.87 -5.88
N ASN A 514 -1.41 9.70 -5.85
CA ASN A 514 -1.54 11.13 -5.62
C ASN A 514 -1.95 11.82 -6.92
N LEU A 515 -3.21 12.28 -7.00
CA LEU A 515 -3.75 12.97 -8.18
C LEU A 515 -3.74 14.50 -8.04
N VAL A 516 -2.99 15.01 -7.06
CA VAL A 516 -2.79 16.44 -6.82
C VAL A 516 -1.81 17.00 -7.84
N SER A 517 -2.15 18.15 -8.41
CA SER A 517 -1.28 18.92 -9.29
C SER A 517 -0.21 19.70 -8.51
N ARG A 518 0.87 20.06 -9.20
CA ARG A 518 1.92 20.91 -8.62
C ARG A 518 1.36 22.23 -8.05
N ASP A 519 0.43 22.85 -8.75
CA ASP A 519 -0.09 24.16 -8.37
C ASP A 519 -0.99 24.07 -7.12
N GLU A 520 -1.74 22.98 -6.94
CA GLU A 520 -2.47 22.72 -5.70
C GLU A 520 -1.53 22.55 -4.50
N VAL A 521 -0.39 21.86 -4.69
CA VAL A 521 0.63 21.76 -3.63
C VAL A 521 1.17 23.13 -3.29
N LEU A 522 1.55 23.94 -4.30
CA LEU A 522 2.07 25.29 -4.09
C LEU A 522 1.06 26.23 -3.43
N ALA A 523 -0.23 26.10 -3.75
CA ALA A 523 -1.30 26.86 -3.10
C ALA A 523 -1.37 26.56 -1.59
N VAL A 524 -1.33 25.28 -1.22
CA VAL A 524 -1.27 24.87 0.20
C VAL A 524 0.00 25.37 0.86
N VAL A 525 1.17 25.23 0.22
CA VAL A 525 2.45 25.79 0.71
C VAL A 525 2.32 27.30 0.96
N GLY A 526 1.70 28.04 0.05
CA GLY A 526 1.41 29.48 0.17
C GLY A 526 0.38 29.87 1.23
N GLY A 527 -0.26 28.88 1.88
CA GLY A 527 -1.23 29.10 2.97
C GLY A 527 -2.70 29.10 2.53
N ASP A 528 -2.99 28.80 1.27
CA ASP A 528 -4.37 28.59 0.81
C ASP A 528 -4.84 27.19 1.22
N THR A 529 -5.37 27.08 2.43
CA THR A 529 -5.92 25.83 3.00
C THR A 529 -7.45 25.85 3.05
N GLY A 530 -8.09 26.84 2.41
CA GLY A 530 -9.54 27.02 2.47
C GLY A 530 -10.29 26.08 1.52
N ALA A 531 -11.36 25.45 2.01
CA ALA A 531 -12.29 24.65 1.21
C ALA A 531 -13.21 25.50 0.30
N ARG A 532 -12.72 26.63 -0.22
CA ARG A 532 -13.48 27.49 -1.13
C ARG A 532 -13.48 26.88 -2.53
N VAL A 533 -14.60 27.01 -3.24
CA VAL A 533 -14.69 26.58 -4.65
C VAL A 533 -13.71 27.42 -5.47
N GLN A 534 -12.63 26.81 -5.94
CA GLN A 534 -11.73 27.38 -6.93
C GLN A 534 -12.38 27.22 -8.33
N ARG A 535 -12.26 28.21 -9.21
CA ARG A 535 -12.94 28.28 -10.52
C ARG A 535 -11.96 28.48 -11.65
#